data_AF-A0AAT9KP85-F1
#
_entry.id   AF-A0AAT9KP85-F1
#
_cell.length_a   1.000
_cell.length_b   1.000
_cell.length_c   1.000
_cell.angle_alpha   90.00
_cell.angle_beta   90.00
_cell.angle_gamma   90.00
#
_symmetry.space_group_name_H-M   'P 1'
#
loop_
_entity.id
_entity.type
_entity.pdbx_description
1 polymer ?
#
loop_
_entity_poly.entity_id
_entity_poly.type
_entity_poly.pdbx_seq_one_letter_code
_entity_poly.pdbx_strand_id
1 'polypeptide(L)'
;MNRSDVTTALETALSSVLDRPVTELRGGTRLFDDLHLDSTTMLEMLMELEDSLGLEVDPEELDADDFETVDTFTDFALAQLSEKHGKAA
;
A
#
# COMPACT_ATOMS: atom_id res chain seq x y z
N MET A 1 -9.43 11.54 1.14
CA MET A 1 -8.08 10.98 0.90
C MET A 1 -7.95 10.79 -0.61
N ASN A 2 -6.84 11.22 -1.21
CA ASN A 2 -6.63 11.12 -2.65
C ASN A 2 -5.52 10.11 -2.97
N ARG A 3 -5.43 9.66 -4.23
CA ARG A 3 -4.40 8.74 -4.74
C ARG A 3 -2.99 9.19 -4.35
N SER A 4 -2.70 10.49 -4.47
CA SER A 4 -1.42 11.09 -4.11
C SER A 4 -1.02 10.89 -2.65
N ASP A 5 -1.99 10.93 -1.73
CA ASP A 5 -1.72 10.79 -0.29
C ASP A 5 -1.29 9.35 0.02
N VAL A 6 -2.00 8.38 -0.57
CA VAL A 6 -1.67 6.96 -0.46
C VAL A 6 -0.33 6.65 -1.12
N THR A 7 -0.05 7.17 -2.32
CA THR A 7 1.25 6.98 -2.97
C THR A 7 2.40 7.56 -2.14
N THR A 8 2.21 8.73 -1.52
CA THR A 8 3.24 9.34 -0.65
C THR A 8 3.50 8.48 0.59
N ALA A 9 2.45 7.95 1.20
CA ALA A 9 2.58 7.01 2.32
C ALA A 9 3.25 5.71 1.87
N LEU A 10 2.92 5.21 0.68
CA LEU A 10 3.55 4.03 0.07
C LEU A 10 5.04 4.25 -0.14
N GLU A 11 5.45 5.41 -0.69
CA GLU A 11 6.87 5.77 -0.82
C GLU A 11 7.59 5.76 0.52
N THR A 12 6.95 6.29 1.57
CA THR A 12 7.51 6.35 2.93
C THR A 12 7.65 4.95 3.52
N ALA A 13 6.58 4.16 3.49
CA ALA A 13 6.55 2.78 3.99
C ALA A 13 7.57 1.90 3.25
N LEU A 14 7.57 1.95 1.91
CA LEU A 14 8.53 1.23 1.08
C LEU A 14 9.97 1.65 1.36
N SER A 15 10.21 2.96 1.58
CA SER A 15 11.55 3.43 1.91
C SER A 15 12.06 2.89 3.25
N SER A 16 11.15 2.77 4.22
CA SER A 16 11.39 2.23 5.55
C SER A 16 11.73 0.72 5.46
N VAL A 17 10.88 -0.07 4.80
CA VAL A 17 11.04 -1.54 4.77
C VAL A 17 12.12 -2.03 3.81
N LEU A 18 12.37 -1.31 2.71
CA LEU A 18 13.44 -1.66 1.76
C LEU A 18 14.81 -1.09 2.17
N ASP A 19 14.88 -0.35 3.28
CA ASP A 19 16.08 0.34 3.77
C ASP A 19 16.78 1.15 2.66
N ARG A 20 15.99 1.73 1.75
CA ARG A 20 16.47 2.51 0.61
C ARG A 20 15.44 3.57 0.23
N PRO A 21 15.85 4.76 -0.25
CA PRO A 21 14.90 5.76 -0.69
C PRO A 21 14.13 5.28 -1.92
N VAL A 22 12.80 5.24 -1.79
CA VAL A 22 11.85 5.00 -2.89
C VAL A 22 11.13 6.31 -3.17
N THR A 23 11.36 6.87 -4.36
CA THR A 23 10.79 8.15 -4.79
C THR A 23 10.28 8.05 -6.21
N GLU A 24 9.27 8.85 -6.54
CA GLU A 24 8.65 8.92 -7.87
C GLU A 24 7.99 7.59 -8.27
N LEU A 25 7.30 6.94 -7.33
CA LEU A 25 6.51 5.75 -7.64
C LEU A 25 5.46 6.09 -8.70
N ARG A 26 5.52 5.34 -9.80
CA ARG A 26 4.53 5.43 -10.87
C ARG A 26 3.47 4.37 -10.63
N GLY A 27 2.24 4.68 -11.01
CA GLY A 27 1.12 3.76 -10.90
C GLY A 27 1.38 2.37 -11.53
N GLY A 28 2.07 2.33 -12.66
CA GLY A 28 2.44 1.07 -13.33
C GLY A 28 3.70 0.37 -12.80
N THR A 29 4.31 0.85 -11.71
CA THR A 29 5.46 0.16 -11.09
C THR A 29 4.96 -1.12 -10.42
N ARG A 30 5.61 -2.25 -10.73
CA ARG A 30 5.27 -3.55 -10.15
C ARG A 30 5.93 -3.73 -8.79
N LEU A 31 5.14 -4.03 -7.76
CA LEU A 31 5.65 -4.10 -6.38
C LEU A 31 6.57 -5.31 -6.18
N PHE A 32 6.16 -6.49 -6.65
CA PHE A 32 7.00 -7.69 -6.56
C PHE A 32 8.16 -7.66 -7.55
N ASP A 33 7.91 -7.33 -8.81
CA ASP A 33 8.94 -7.45 -9.86
C ASP A 33 9.94 -6.29 -9.87
N ASP A 34 9.47 -5.03 -9.77
CA ASP A 34 10.35 -3.88 -9.92
C ASP A 34 10.97 -3.49 -8.57
N LEU A 35 10.19 -3.57 -7.48
CA LEU A 35 10.68 -3.25 -6.13
C LEU A 35 11.28 -4.45 -5.38
N HIS A 36 11.12 -5.67 -5.89
CA HIS A 36 11.60 -6.90 -5.26
C HIS A 36 10.99 -7.09 -3.86
N LEU A 37 9.70 -6.79 -3.71
CA LEU A 37 8.99 -7.08 -2.46
C LEU A 37 8.83 -8.58 -2.29
N ASP A 38 9.02 -9.04 -1.05
CA ASP A 38 8.73 -10.40 -0.62
C ASP A 38 7.49 -10.39 0.29
N SER A 39 6.93 -11.56 0.60
CA SER A 39 5.78 -11.69 1.51
C SER A 39 6.03 -11.07 2.89
N THR A 40 7.27 -11.11 3.37
CA THR A 40 7.64 -10.50 4.66
C THR A 40 7.64 -8.98 4.58
N THR A 41 8.31 -8.41 3.58
CA THR A 41 8.41 -6.96 3.36
C THR A 41 7.06 -6.35 3.03
N MET A 42 6.19 -7.10 2.35
CA MET A 42 4.79 -6.75 2.11
C MET A 42 4.02 -6.56 3.42
N LEU A 43 4.10 -7.51 4.35
CA LEU A 43 3.44 -7.40 5.65
C LEU A 43 3.99 -6.23 6.48
N GLU A 44 5.29 -5.99 6.44
CA GLU A 44 5.92 -4.84 7.10
C GLU A 44 5.45 -3.51 6.50
N MET A 45 5.35 -3.43 5.17
CA MET A 45 4.84 -2.26 4.46
C MET A 45 3.38 -1.99 4.86
N LEU A 46 2.56 -3.04 4.94
CA LEU A 46 1.17 -2.93 5.37
C LEU A 46 1.07 -2.37 6.78
N MET A 47 1.82 -2.89 7.73
CA MET A 47 1.83 -2.38 9.12
C MET A 47 2.21 -0.88 9.19
N GLU A 48 3.18 -0.43 8.39
CA GLU A 48 3.55 1.00 8.27
C GLU A 48 2.42 1.84 7.65
N LEU A 49 1.74 1.32 6.64
CA LEU A 49 0.60 2.01 6.01
C LEU A 49 -0.61 2.08 6.94
N GLU A 50 -0.86 1.03 7.72
CA GLU A 50 -1.90 1.01 8.74
C GLU A 50 -1.66 2.08 9.80
N ASP A 51 -0.42 2.22 10.29
CA ASP A 51 -0.08 3.24 11.29
C ASP A 51 -0.10 4.66 10.69
N SER A 52 0.41 4.84 9.46
CA SER A 52 0.50 6.15 8.83
C SER A 52 -0.84 6.68 8.30
N LEU A 53 -1.67 5.82 7.72
CA LEU A 53 -2.94 6.18 7.09
C LEU A 53 -4.15 5.85 7.96
N GLY A 54 -3.97 5.07 9.04
CA GLY A 54 -5.09 4.50 9.79
C GLY A 54 -5.87 3.46 8.99
N LEU A 55 -5.23 2.88 7.95
CA LEU A 55 -5.77 1.79 7.15
C LEU A 55 -5.90 0.53 8.04
N GLU A 56 -6.83 -0.35 7.71
CA GLU A 56 -6.88 -1.71 8.26
C GLU A 56 -6.94 -2.65 7.07
N VAL A 57 -5.90 -3.48 6.90
CA VAL A 57 -5.80 -4.43 5.81
C VAL A 57 -5.72 -5.82 6.38
N ASP A 58 -6.70 -6.65 6.04
CA ASP A 58 -6.62 -8.06 6.40
C ASP A 58 -5.77 -8.82 5.37
N PRO A 59 -4.60 -9.37 5.75
CA PRO A 59 -3.77 -10.14 4.83
C PRO A 59 -4.45 -11.39 4.27
N GLU A 60 -5.53 -11.88 4.89
CA GLU A 60 -6.33 -13.00 4.37
C GLU A 60 -7.27 -12.57 3.23
N GLU A 61 -7.61 -11.28 3.15
CA GLU A 61 -8.46 -10.71 2.08
C GLU A 61 -7.62 -10.18 0.90
N LEU A 62 -6.30 -10.19 1.02
CA LEU A 62 -5.40 -9.70 -0.02
C LEU A 62 -5.20 -10.73 -1.12
N ASP A 63 -5.55 -10.34 -2.35
CA ASP A 63 -5.17 -11.11 -3.53
C ASP A 63 -3.84 -10.62 -4.10
N ALA A 64 -3.12 -11.53 -4.77
CA ALA A 64 -1.85 -11.19 -5.42
C ALA A 64 -2.02 -10.08 -6.47
N ASP A 65 -3.20 -9.99 -7.09
CA ASP A 65 -3.55 -9.00 -8.10
C ASP A 65 -3.64 -7.58 -7.50
N ASP A 66 -4.04 -7.43 -6.23
CA ASP A 66 -4.11 -6.12 -5.56
C ASP A 66 -2.70 -5.52 -5.38
N PHE A 67 -1.68 -6.38 -5.31
CA PHE A 67 -0.28 -5.99 -5.14
C PHE A 67 0.53 -6.10 -6.42
N GLU A 68 -0.13 -6.28 -7.58
CA GLU A 68 0.58 -6.34 -8.86
C GLU A 68 1.32 -5.02 -9.13
N THR A 69 0.65 -3.89 -8.90
CA THR A 69 1.18 -2.55 -9.18
C THR A 69 0.86 -1.54 -8.07
N VAL A 70 1.55 -0.41 -8.09
CA VAL A 70 1.24 0.73 -7.22
C VAL A 70 -0.20 1.21 -7.42
N ASP A 71 -0.71 1.20 -8.65
CA ASP A 71 -2.07 1.65 -8.96
C ASP A 71 -3.12 0.72 -8.36
N THR A 72 -2.97 -0.60 -8.54
CA THR A 72 -3.91 -1.59 -7.97
C THR A 72 -3.92 -1.50 -6.45
N PHE A 73 -2.74 -1.39 -5.82
CA PHE A 73 -2.64 -1.26 -4.38
C PHE A 73 -3.28 0.05 -3.88
N THR A 74 -3.05 1.15 -4.61
CA THR A 74 -3.61 2.43 -4.23
C THR A 74 -5.13 2.44 -4.36
N ASP A 75 -5.68 1.81 -5.40
CA ASP A 75 -7.13 1.66 -5.57
C ASP A 75 -7.74 0.84 -4.43
N PHE A 76 -7.10 -0.27 -4.05
CA PHE A 76 -7.48 -1.08 -2.90
C PHE A 76 -7.48 -0.27 -1.59
N ALA A 77 -6.38 0.43 -1.29
CA ALA A 77 -6.26 1.22 -0.06
C ALA A 77 -7.28 2.37 -0.02
N LEU A 78 -7.55 3.03 -1.15
CA LEU A 78 -8.59 4.05 -1.23
C LEU A 78 -10.00 3.48 -1.00
N ALA A 79 -10.29 2.29 -1.53
CA ALA A 79 -11.55 1.61 -1.29
C ALA A 79 -11.73 1.31 0.20
N GLN A 80 -10.71 0.74 0.85
CA GLN A 80 -10.75 0.41 2.27
C GLN A 80 -10.91 1.65 3.17
N LEU A 81 -10.17 2.72 2.88
CA LEU A 81 -10.32 4.00 3.59
C LEU A 81 -11.72 4.60 3.41
N SER A 82 -12.34 4.39 2.24
CA SER A 82 -13.72 4.82 1.99
C SER A 82 -14.74 3.96 2.75
N GLU A 83 -14.53 2.64 2.83
CA GLU A 83 -15.44 1.72 3.55
C GLU A 83 -15.39 1.94 5.07
N LYS A 84 -14.21 2.21 5.63
CA LYS A 84 -14.02 2.52 7.06
C LYS A 84 -14.84 3.76 7.48
N HIS A 85 -15.04 4.71 6.57
CA HIS A 85 -15.89 5.88 6.79
C HIS A 85 -17.41 5.60 6.65
N GLY A 86 -17.81 4.46 6.07
CA GLY A 86 -19.21 4.10 5.81
C GLY A 86 -19.84 3.15 6.85
N LYS A 87 -19.04 2.39 7.61
CA LYS A 87 -19.54 1.34 8.53
C LYS A 87 -19.90 1.82 9.94
N ALA A 88 -20.02 3.13 10.15
CA ALA A 88 -20.58 3.74 11.36
C ALA A 88 -21.99 4.29 11.08
N ALA A 89 -22.97 3.40 10.88
CA ALA A 89 -24.39 3.76 10.81
C ALA A 89 -25.25 2.67 11.48
#